data_AF-A0A2S2PKL7-F1
#
_entry.id   AF-A0A2S2PKL7-F1
#
_cell.length_a   1.000
_cell.length_b   1.000
_cell.length_c   1.000
_cell.angle_alpha   90.00
_cell.angle_beta   90.00
_cell.angle_gamma   90.00
#
_symmetry.space_group_name_H-M   'P 1'
#
loop_
_entity.id
_entity.type
_entity.pdbx_description
1 polymer ?
#
loop_
_entity_poly.entity_id
_entity_poly.type
_entity_poly.pdbx_seq_one_letter_code
_entity_poly.pdbx_strand_id
1 'polypeptide(L)'
;MNVFGDNNVLALGYSIADNLQLESAFNSCLNHFGRLDIVVNNMAEMQFDVLINNQDENNSICAHYGGVISGTLLAIKYMGAPYGGNGGTVVQTTNCRSATNAVVGYTKLIGDEESSHYLNIRTMALDPRNDSDNVGRALIYILEQGITGQYWIVENEETPRLAVTTDI
;
A
#
# COMPACT_ATOMS: atom_id res chain seq x y z
N MET A 1 -11.09 16.29 16.29
CA MET A 1 -11.72 17.19 15.30
C MET A 1 -10.86 17.14 14.06
N ASN A 2 -11.44 16.88 12.89
CA ASN A 2 -10.67 16.82 11.64
C ASN A 2 -10.23 18.24 11.26
N VAL A 3 -8.95 18.42 10.94
CA VAL A 3 -8.37 19.70 10.53
C VAL A 3 -8.03 19.60 9.05
N PHE A 4 -8.54 20.52 8.25
CA PHE A 4 -8.36 20.56 6.80
C PHE A 4 -7.61 21.83 6.38
N GLY A 5 -7.32 21.96 5.09
CA GLY A 5 -6.63 23.12 4.49
C GLY A 5 -5.25 22.78 3.94
N ASP A 6 -4.71 23.70 3.15
CA ASP A 6 -3.54 23.44 2.31
C ASP A 6 -2.29 23.01 3.08
N ASN A 7 -2.15 23.38 4.35
CA ASN A 7 -1.03 22.94 5.21
C ASN A 7 -1.16 21.49 5.72
N ASN A 8 -2.35 20.90 5.62
CA ASN A 8 -2.66 19.58 6.19
C ASN A 8 -3.03 18.56 5.11
N VAL A 9 -3.43 19.02 3.92
CA VAL A 9 -3.90 18.16 2.83
C VAL A 9 -3.32 18.66 1.51
N LEU A 10 -2.61 17.78 0.80
CA LEU A 10 -2.10 18.01 -0.54
C LEU A 10 -2.73 17.02 -1.51
N ALA A 11 -3.50 17.51 -2.48
CA ALA A 11 -4.10 16.70 -3.53
C ALA A 11 -3.27 16.78 -4.82
N LEU A 12 -2.83 15.62 -5.33
CA LEU A 12 -1.98 15.53 -6.52
C LEU A 12 -2.63 14.60 -7.54
N GLY A 13 -2.75 15.06 -8.79
CA GLY A 13 -3.15 14.20 -9.90
C GLY A 13 -1.92 13.51 -10.48
N TYR A 14 -1.90 12.17 -10.47
CA TYR A 14 -0.84 11.38 -11.11
C TYR A 14 -1.40 10.06 -11.67
N SER A 15 -0.76 9.55 -12.72
CA SER A 15 -1.01 8.19 -13.21
C SER A 15 -0.03 7.20 -12.58
N ILE A 16 -0.53 6.09 -12.04
CA ILE A 16 0.30 5.01 -11.51
C ILE A 16 1.12 4.29 -12.59
N ALA A 17 0.74 4.41 -13.87
CA ALA A 17 1.47 3.85 -14.99
C ALA A 17 2.71 4.69 -15.37
N ASP A 18 2.83 5.90 -14.83
CA ASP A 18 3.96 6.80 -15.05
C ASP A 18 4.81 6.91 -13.78
N ASN A 19 5.92 6.17 -13.74
CA ASN A 19 6.84 6.15 -12.60
C ASN A 19 7.40 7.54 -12.27
N LEU A 20 7.56 8.44 -13.25
CA LEU A 20 8.07 9.79 -13.00
C LEU A 20 7.03 10.64 -12.27
N GLN A 21 5.74 10.49 -12.60
CA GLN A 21 4.67 11.18 -11.88
C GLN A 21 4.50 10.64 -10.46
N LEU A 22 4.63 9.33 -10.26
CA LEU A 22 4.59 8.73 -8.92
C LEU A 22 5.74 9.26 -8.05
N GLU A 23 6.97 9.28 -8.56
CA GLU A 23 8.11 9.84 -7.82
C GLU A 23 7.95 11.35 -7.58
N SER A 24 7.38 12.09 -8.54
CA SER A 24 7.05 13.50 -8.35
C SER A 24 6.06 13.72 -7.20
N ALA A 25 5.09 12.81 -7.01
CA ALA A 25 4.15 12.87 -5.89
C ALA A 25 4.85 12.69 -4.54
N PHE A 26 5.80 11.76 -4.43
CA PHE A 26 6.62 11.59 -3.22
C PHE A 26 7.45 12.84 -2.91
N ASN A 27 8.14 13.39 -3.90
CA ASN A 27 8.92 14.62 -3.72
C ASN A 27 8.02 15.80 -3.33
N SER A 28 6.83 15.92 -3.91
CA SER A 28 5.86 16.97 -3.56
C SER A 28 5.39 16.84 -2.11
N CYS A 29 5.11 15.62 -1.64
CA CYS A 29 4.77 15.34 -0.25
C CYS A 29 5.91 15.74 0.71
N LEU A 30 7.15 15.34 0.40
CA LEU A 30 8.32 15.67 1.21
C LEU A 30 8.60 17.18 1.24
N ASN A 31 8.49 17.86 0.11
CA ASN A 31 8.70 19.32 0.03
C ASN A 31 7.64 20.08 0.82
N HIS A 32 6.40 19.58 0.84
CA HIS A 32 5.29 20.23 1.51
C HIS A 32 5.26 19.94 3.02
N PHE A 33 5.38 18.67 3.42
CA PHE A 33 5.23 18.23 4.82
C PHE A 33 6.56 18.03 5.56
N GLY A 34 7.70 18.04 4.85
CA GLY A 34 9.05 17.86 5.40
C GLY A 34 9.41 16.42 5.77
N ARG A 35 8.44 15.50 5.79
CA ARG A 35 8.65 14.08 6.08
C ARG A 35 7.57 13.22 5.45
N LEU A 36 7.85 11.93 5.32
CA LEU A 36 6.91 10.90 4.89
C LEU A 36 7.02 9.71 5.85
N ASP A 37 5.90 9.35 6.49
CA ASP A 37 5.87 8.33 7.55
C ASP A 37 5.10 7.08 7.16
N ILE A 38 4.06 7.26 6.35
CA ILE A 38 3.13 6.20 5.96
C ILE A 38 2.89 6.30 4.46
N VAL A 39 3.04 5.18 3.77
CA VAL A 39 2.63 5.01 2.37
C VAL A 39 1.54 3.97 2.32
N VAL A 40 0.38 4.33 1.79
CA VAL A 40 -0.72 3.41 1.53
C VAL A 40 -0.79 3.16 0.03
N ASN A 41 -0.26 2.03 -0.42
CA ASN A 41 -0.40 1.58 -1.79
C ASN A 41 -1.80 1.00 -1.96
N ASN A 42 -2.74 1.88 -2.30
CA ASN A 42 -4.13 1.48 -2.49
C ASN A 42 -4.34 0.85 -3.87
N MET A 43 -4.66 -0.44 -3.91
CA MET A 43 -4.96 -1.17 -5.15
C MET A 43 -6.45 -1.05 -5.48
N ALA A 44 -6.79 -0.75 -6.73
CA ALA A 44 -8.18 -0.74 -7.17
C ALA A 44 -8.64 -2.16 -7.54
N GLU A 45 -9.96 -2.37 -7.54
CA GLU A 45 -10.57 -3.63 -7.93
C GLU A 45 -10.10 -4.04 -9.33
N MET A 46 -9.67 -5.30 -9.45
CA MET A 46 -9.15 -5.85 -10.70
C MET A 46 -10.14 -6.86 -11.25
N GLN A 47 -10.60 -6.60 -12.47
CA GLN A 47 -11.29 -7.60 -13.27
C GLN A 47 -10.29 -8.23 -14.24
N PHE A 48 -10.13 -9.56 -14.17
CA PHE A 48 -9.35 -10.29 -15.15
C PHE A 48 -10.20 -10.43 -16.40
N ASP A 49 -10.01 -9.56 -17.40
CA ASP A 49 -10.66 -9.74 -18.68
C ASP A 49 -9.89 -10.81 -19.48
N VAL A 50 -10.57 -11.92 -19.76
CA VAL A 50 -10.03 -13.04 -20.55
C VAL A 50 -10.03 -12.69 -22.05
N LEU A 51 -10.68 -11.59 -22.43
CA LEU A 51 -10.71 -11.10 -23.80
C LEU A 51 -9.41 -10.34 -24.10
N ILE A 52 -8.43 -11.06 -24.64
CA ILE A 52 -7.23 -10.45 -25.25
C ILE A 52 -7.66 -9.80 -26.56
N ASN A 53 -8.26 -8.62 -26.48
CA ASN A 53 -8.38 -7.74 -27.63
C ASN A 53 -7.09 -6.91 -27.68
N ASN A 54 -6.39 -6.93 -28.82
CA ASN A 54 -5.10 -6.28 -29.04
C ASN A 54 -5.15 -4.72 -29.00
N GLN A 55 -6.04 -4.13 -28.20
CA GLN A 55 -6.19 -2.68 -28.03
C GLN A 55 -6.12 -2.21 -26.57
N ASP A 56 -6.09 -3.10 -25.58
CA ASP A 56 -5.84 -2.70 -24.18
C ASP A 56 -4.34 -2.74 -23.90
N GLU A 57 -3.61 -1.74 -24.39
CA GLU A 57 -2.17 -1.54 -24.14
C GLU A 57 -1.83 -1.28 -22.66
N ASN A 58 -2.85 -1.22 -21.78
CA ASN A 58 -2.74 -1.12 -20.33
C ASN A 58 -3.56 -2.23 -19.66
N ASN A 59 -3.05 -3.46 -19.64
CA ASN A 59 -3.61 -4.50 -18.78
C ASN A 59 -3.56 -4.01 -17.32
N SER A 60 -4.73 -3.62 -16.78
CA SER A 60 -4.88 -2.93 -15.50
C SER A 60 -4.21 -3.69 -14.35
N ILE A 61 -4.17 -5.02 -14.42
CA ILE A 61 -3.54 -5.89 -13.43
C ILE A 61 -2.04 -5.61 -13.31
N CYS A 62 -1.33 -5.54 -14.43
CA CYS A 62 0.12 -5.30 -14.45
C CYS A 62 0.46 -3.89 -13.96
N ALA A 63 -0.34 -2.90 -14.34
CA ALA A 63 -0.12 -1.50 -13.94
C ALA A 63 -0.32 -1.30 -12.43
N HIS A 64 -1.35 -1.89 -11.84
CA HIS A 64 -1.63 -1.78 -10.40
C HIS A 64 -0.64 -2.58 -9.53
N TYR A 65 -0.31 -3.81 -9.90
CA TYR A 65 0.72 -4.57 -9.19
C TYR A 65 2.10 -3.92 -9.34
N GLY A 66 2.41 -3.41 -10.54
CA GLY A 66 3.59 -2.56 -10.78
C GLY A 66 3.59 -1.31 -9.89
N GLY A 67 2.45 -0.65 -9.74
CA GLY A 67 2.28 0.51 -8.85
C GLY A 67 2.55 0.17 -7.38
N VAL A 68 2.12 -0.99 -6.90
CA VAL A 68 2.42 -1.47 -5.54
C VAL A 68 3.92 -1.66 -5.34
N ILE A 69 4.62 -2.27 -6.31
CA ILE A 69 6.07 -2.44 -6.26
C ILE A 69 6.77 -1.09 -6.33
N SER A 70 6.47 -0.24 -7.32
CA SER A 70 7.07 1.08 -7.49
C SER A 70 6.85 1.97 -6.27
N GLY A 71 5.63 2.02 -5.72
CA GLY A 71 5.31 2.79 -4.52
C GLY A 71 6.09 2.30 -3.29
N THR A 72 6.29 0.98 -3.17
CA THR A 72 7.11 0.41 -2.10
C THR A 72 8.59 0.73 -2.26
N LEU A 73 9.14 0.66 -3.49
CA LEU A 73 10.53 1.03 -3.76
C LEU A 73 10.80 2.52 -3.49
N LEU A 74 9.84 3.39 -3.81
CA LEU A 74 9.93 4.81 -3.46
C LEU A 74 9.82 5.04 -1.95
N ALA A 75 8.95 4.31 -1.25
CA ALA A 75 8.90 4.34 0.21
C ALA A 75 10.26 3.94 0.81
N ILE A 76 10.89 2.87 0.31
CA ILE A 76 12.24 2.46 0.72
C ILE A 76 13.26 3.59 0.47
N LYS A 77 13.26 4.18 -0.72
CA LYS A 77 14.20 5.25 -1.11
C LYS A 77 14.08 6.49 -0.22
N TYR A 78 12.86 6.90 0.11
CA TYR A 78 12.59 8.18 0.77
C TYR A 78 12.38 8.06 2.29
N MET A 79 12.00 6.89 2.79
CA MET A 79 11.74 6.64 4.21
C MET A 79 12.83 5.76 4.83
N GLY A 80 13.54 4.93 4.06
CA GLY A 80 14.46 3.93 4.60
C GLY A 80 15.67 4.52 5.31
N ALA A 81 16.00 3.96 6.49
CA ALA A 81 17.14 4.41 7.29
C ALA A 81 18.49 4.38 6.56
N PRO A 82 18.82 3.37 5.73
CA PRO A 82 20.07 3.35 4.95
C PRO A 82 20.20 4.50 3.94
N TYR A 83 19.06 5.09 3.55
CA TYR A 83 18.99 6.20 2.59
C TYR A 83 18.83 7.57 3.28
N GLY A 84 19.01 7.63 4.60
CA GLY A 84 18.88 8.85 5.39
C GLY A 84 17.45 9.20 5.81
N GLY A 85 16.48 8.31 5.57
CA GLY A 85 15.11 8.46 6.06
C GLY A 85 14.95 8.04 7.53
N ASN A 86 13.77 8.31 8.10
CA ASN A 86 13.47 8.05 9.52
C ASN A 86 12.83 6.68 9.77
N GLY A 87 12.67 5.87 8.73
CA GLY A 87 11.79 4.71 8.73
C GLY A 87 10.32 5.08 8.54
N GLY A 88 9.43 4.10 8.73
CA GLY A 88 7.99 4.32 8.68
C GLY A 88 7.20 3.04 8.43
N THR A 89 6.04 3.17 7.81
CA THR A 89 5.16 2.04 7.55
C THR A 89 4.59 2.07 6.13
N VAL A 90 4.66 0.94 5.43
CA VAL A 90 4.03 0.72 4.13
C VAL A 90 2.84 -0.21 4.32
N VAL A 91 1.67 0.21 3.84
CA VAL A 91 0.46 -0.60 3.85
C VAL A 91 0.00 -0.84 2.43
N GLN A 92 -0.24 -2.09 2.07
CA GLN A 92 -0.77 -2.47 0.77
C GLN A 92 -2.23 -2.87 0.95
N THR A 93 -3.14 -2.24 0.22
CA THR A 93 -4.52 -2.72 0.17
C THR A 93 -4.64 -3.73 -0.97
N THR A 94 -5.41 -4.78 -0.75
CA THR A 94 -5.73 -5.80 -1.77
C THR A 94 -7.23 -5.94 -1.79
N ASN A 95 -7.83 -6.15 -2.96
CA ASN A 95 -9.28 -6.36 -3.09
C ASN A 95 -9.62 -7.31 -4.26
N CYS A 96 -8.62 -8.01 -4.81
CA CYS A 96 -8.79 -8.96 -5.88
C CYS A 96 -8.22 -10.30 -5.45
N ARG A 97 -9.11 -11.28 -5.21
CA ARG A 97 -8.75 -12.65 -4.78
C ARG A 97 -7.65 -13.28 -5.63
N SER A 98 -7.57 -12.97 -6.92
CA SER A 98 -6.54 -13.48 -7.84
C SER A 98 -5.16 -12.81 -7.67
N ALA A 99 -5.11 -11.55 -7.21
CA ALA A 99 -3.87 -10.79 -7.02
C ALA A 99 -3.41 -10.73 -5.55
N THR A 100 -4.32 -10.96 -4.60
CA THR A 100 -4.04 -10.98 -3.15
C THR A 100 -2.82 -11.83 -2.83
N ASN A 101 -2.67 -13.00 -3.46
CA ASN A 101 -1.56 -13.92 -3.17
C ASN A 101 -0.20 -13.33 -3.56
N ALA A 102 -0.13 -12.60 -4.67
CA ALA A 102 1.10 -11.93 -5.10
C ALA A 102 1.45 -10.77 -4.16
N VAL A 103 0.47 -9.93 -3.82
CA VAL A 103 0.64 -8.77 -2.93
C VAL A 103 1.03 -9.22 -1.52
N VAL A 104 0.36 -10.23 -0.97
CA VAL A 104 0.66 -10.80 0.35
C VAL A 104 2.02 -11.50 0.35
N GLY A 105 2.34 -12.26 -0.70
CA GLY A 105 3.65 -12.88 -0.85
C GLY A 105 4.79 -11.85 -0.89
N TYR A 106 4.61 -10.79 -1.67
CA TYR A 106 5.54 -9.67 -1.75
C TYR A 106 5.67 -8.96 -0.39
N THR A 107 4.55 -8.64 0.26
CA THR A 107 4.50 -8.00 1.59
C THR A 107 5.26 -8.81 2.64
N LYS A 108 5.08 -10.14 2.67
CA LYS A 108 5.82 -11.03 3.58
C LYS A 108 7.31 -11.04 3.29
N LEU A 109 7.68 -11.05 2.00
CA LEU A 109 9.08 -11.07 1.58
C LEU A 109 9.82 -9.80 2.01
N ILE A 110 9.26 -8.61 1.74
CA ILE A 110 9.92 -7.34 2.11
C ILE A 110 9.73 -6.97 3.58
N GLY A 111 8.72 -7.56 4.21
CA GLY A 111 8.37 -7.34 5.61
C GLY A 111 9.03 -8.33 6.55
N ASP A 112 9.94 -9.19 6.08
CA ASP A 112 10.72 -10.06 6.96
C ASP A 112 11.50 -9.23 8.00
N GLU A 113 11.82 -9.86 9.14
CA GLU A 113 12.38 -9.16 10.29
C GLU A 113 13.73 -8.50 9.97
N GLU A 114 14.59 -9.16 9.18
CA GLU A 114 15.90 -8.63 8.81
C GLU A 114 15.75 -7.41 7.89
N SER A 115 14.97 -7.53 6.82
CA SER A 115 14.72 -6.42 5.90
C SER A 115 14.04 -5.25 6.59
N SER A 116 13.02 -5.52 7.41
CA SER A 116 12.27 -4.50 8.14
C SER A 116 13.17 -3.76 9.13
N HIS A 117 14.01 -4.49 9.87
CA HIS A 117 14.96 -3.89 10.81
C HIS A 117 16.01 -3.05 10.10
N TYR A 118 16.59 -3.56 9.01
CA TYR A 118 17.60 -2.86 8.23
C TYR A 118 17.06 -1.55 7.62
N LEU A 119 15.83 -1.58 7.08
CA LEU A 119 15.19 -0.42 6.46
C LEU A 119 14.56 0.53 7.49
N ASN A 120 14.33 0.07 8.72
CA ASN A 120 13.44 0.70 9.70
C ASN A 120 12.02 0.93 9.14
N ILE A 121 11.53 0.04 8.27
CA ILE A 121 10.21 0.13 7.65
C ILE A 121 9.41 -1.13 7.98
N ARG A 122 8.19 -0.95 8.51
CA ARG A 122 7.22 -2.03 8.66
C ARG A 122 6.37 -2.14 7.41
N THR A 123 6.13 -3.33 6.90
CA THR A 123 5.23 -3.54 5.75
C THR A 123 4.07 -4.43 6.16
N MET A 124 2.84 -4.05 5.82
CA MET A 124 1.63 -4.85 6.10
C MET A 124 0.68 -4.85 4.89
N ALA A 125 -0.18 -5.86 4.83
CA ALA A 125 -1.25 -5.93 3.84
C ALA A 125 -2.62 -5.96 4.54
N LEU A 126 -3.62 -5.31 3.93
CA LEU A 126 -5.02 -5.39 4.36
C LEU A 126 -5.93 -5.72 3.17
N ASP A 127 -6.88 -6.63 3.39
CA ASP A 127 -7.89 -7.05 2.40
C ASP A 127 -9.30 -6.75 2.93
N PRO A 128 -9.95 -5.68 2.43
CA PRO A 128 -11.36 -5.41 2.69
C PRO A 128 -12.24 -6.41 1.95
N ARG A 129 -13.16 -7.07 2.66
CA ARG A 129 -14.13 -8.01 2.09
C ARG A 129 -15.56 -7.61 2.44
N ASN A 130 -16.50 -7.97 1.57
CA ASN A 130 -17.95 -7.80 1.75
C ASN A 130 -18.38 -6.36 2.07
N ASP A 131 -17.97 -5.39 1.25
CA ASP A 131 -18.36 -3.98 1.38
C ASP A 131 -18.14 -3.42 2.80
N SER A 132 -16.90 -3.51 3.31
CA SER A 132 -16.59 -3.01 4.65
C SER A 132 -16.53 -1.47 4.69
N ASP A 133 -17.48 -0.86 5.39
CA ASP A 133 -17.52 0.59 5.62
C ASP A 133 -16.49 1.08 6.66
N ASN A 134 -15.77 0.15 7.31
CA ASN A 134 -14.87 0.44 8.43
C ASN A 134 -13.36 0.41 8.08
N VAL A 135 -12.98 0.32 6.79
CA VAL A 135 -11.56 0.20 6.35
C VAL A 135 -10.66 1.28 6.94
N GLY A 136 -11.14 2.52 7.07
CA GLY A 136 -10.37 3.60 7.70
C GLY A 136 -10.05 3.33 9.18
N ARG A 137 -11.03 2.84 9.95
CA ARG A 137 -10.81 2.45 11.36
C ARG A 137 -9.91 1.21 11.46
N ALA A 138 -10.09 0.26 10.55
CA ALA A 138 -9.27 -0.92 10.46
C ALA A 138 -7.80 -0.58 10.18
N LEU A 139 -7.54 0.34 9.25
CA LEU A 139 -6.20 0.82 8.95
C LEU A 139 -5.53 1.43 10.18
N ILE A 140 -6.24 2.27 10.94
CA ILE A 140 -5.70 2.85 12.20
C ILE A 140 -5.32 1.74 13.18
N TYR A 141 -6.21 0.77 13.39
CA TYR A 141 -5.93 -0.38 14.26
C TYR A 141 -4.69 -1.16 13.81
N ILE A 142 -4.55 -1.42 12.52
CA ILE A 142 -3.41 -2.15 11.94
C ILE A 142 -2.11 -1.34 12.07
N LEU A 143 -2.14 -0.02 11.89
CA LEU A 143 -0.95 0.82 12.09
C LEU A 143 -0.43 0.78 13.53
N GLU A 144 -1.35 0.68 14.50
CA GLU A 144 -1.04 0.61 15.93
C GLU A 144 -0.59 -0.79 16.39
N GLN A 145 -1.31 -1.83 15.98
CA GLN A 145 -1.13 -3.20 16.51
C GLN A 145 -0.32 -4.12 15.59
N GLY A 146 -0.22 -3.76 14.32
CA GLY A 146 0.33 -4.63 13.29
C GLY A 146 1.86 -4.76 13.36
N ILE A 147 2.30 -5.97 13.05
CA ILE A 147 3.70 -6.35 12.93
C ILE A 147 4.04 -6.46 11.44
N THR A 148 5.28 -6.13 11.09
CA THR A 148 5.78 -6.27 9.72
C THR A 148 5.55 -7.68 9.16
N GLY A 149 5.28 -7.77 7.86
CA GLY A 149 4.97 -9.00 7.13
C GLY A 149 3.55 -9.54 7.34
N GLN A 150 2.74 -8.94 8.23
CA GLN A 150 1.39 -9.43 8.50
C GLN A 150 0.39 -9.07 7.39
N TYR A 151 -0.60 -9.94 7.25
CA TYR A 151 -1.72 -9.79 6.35
C TYR A 151 -3.02 -9.83 7.17
N TRP A 152 -3.83 -8.79 7.01
CA TRP A 152 -5.05 -8.55 7.76
C TRP A 152 -6.27 -8.57 6.85
N ILE A 153 -7.39 -9.04 7.39
CA ILE A 153 -8.66 -9.09 6.69
C ILE A 153 -9.63 -8.19 7.46
N VAL A 154 -10.38 -7.38 6.70
CA VAL A 154 -11.36 -6.42 7.21
C VAL A 154 -12.71 -6.77 6.61
N GLU A 155 -13.58 -7.40 7.39
CA GLU A 155 -14.91 -7.83 6.92
C GLU A 155 -15.99 -7.14 7.76
N ASN A 156 -17.03 -6.63 7.09
CA ASN A 156 -18.18 -6.00 7.74
C ASN A 156 -17.76 -4.84 8.67
N GLU A 157 -18.36 -4.74 9.87
CA GLU A 157 -18.01 -3.75 10.90
C GLU A 157 -17.12 -4.31 12.02
N GLU A 158 -16.54 -5.51 11.82
CA GLU A 158 -15.77 -6.20 12.85
C GLU A 158 -14.35 -5.65 13.01
N THR A 159 -13.71 -5.96 14.14
CA THR A 159 -12.28 -5.69 14.35
C THR A 159 -11.46 -6.46 13.32
N PRO A 160 -10.45 -5.85 12.68
CA PRO A 160 -9.60 -6.54 11.73
C PRO A 160 -8.97 -7.79 12.35
N ARG A 161 -8.92 -8.88 11.59
CA ARG A 161 -8.31 -10.13 12.02
C ARG A 161 -7.08 -10.44 11.19
N LEU A 162 -6.12 -11.14 11.81
CA LEU A 162 -5.01 -11.73 11.07
C LEU A 162 -5.54 -12.85 10.14
N ALA A 163 -5.02 -12.87 8.93
CA ALA A 163 -5.32 -13.92 7.97
C ALA A 163 -4.62 -15.22 8.39
N VAL A 164 -5.32 -16.35 8.18
CA VAL A 164 -4.76 -17.69 8.32
C VAL A 164 -4.46 -18.28 6.93
N THR A 165 -3.73 -19.39 6.88
CA THR A 165 -3.29 -20.00 5.61
C THR A 165 -4.44 -20.30 4.64
N THR A 166 -5.65 -20.57 5.14
CA THR A 166 -6.83 -20.85 4.32
C THR A 166 -7.49 -19.61 3.72
N ASP A 167 -7.06 -18.40 4.08
CA ASP A 167 -7.60 -17.13 3.56
C ASP A 167 -6.90 -16.63 2.29
N ILE A 168 -5.84 -17.31 1.85
CA ILE A 168 -4.95 -17.02 0.70
C ILE A 168 -5.18 -18.12 -0.34
#